data_AF-A0A820INB0-F1
#
_entry.id   AF-A0A820INB0-F1
#
_cell.length_a   1.000
_cell.length_b   1.000
_cell.length_c   1.000
_cell.angle_alpha   90.00
_cell.angle_beta   90.00
_cell.angle_gamma   90.00
#
_symmetry.space_group_name_H-M   'P 1'
#
loop_
_entity.id
_entity.type
_entity.pdbx_description
1 polymer ?
#
loop_
_entity_poly.entity_id
_entity_poly.type
_entity_poly.pdbx_seq_one_letter_code
_entity_poly.pdbx_strand_id
1 'polypeptide(L)'
;PVPQKFSLHQSRGNNDLDCHASDRSPTFNVTQVSDAFSPIAEIQRMIEVVRTSSSILQYNISETIQLVLSVCNGVKSFISLAPDFKILTLAKQHSLLQRTLVTILCGGSVGLLQESGIFDKDENELLFSRIYGTGVAQQANYIVQRLNCDSILIKLMLITVAFSTNCYMIDYHGNIDQDSLLLGTFRLLGSQNAYIEILWRYSMHKYGFNHAVQIFSKLIKQILDIFSISMGMHKDNRIHQILLDDVVQQIEVCPASDDRTRLSFWRKQLWFL
;
A
#
# COMPACT_ATOMS: atom_id res chain seq x y z
N PRO A 1 -17.06 60.96 -16.56
CA PRO A 1 -18.54 60.84 -16.51
C PRO A 1 -18.97 59.50 -15.87
N VAL A 2 -19.22 59.58 -14.57
CA VAL A 2 -19.99 58.68 -13.69
C VAL A 2 -20.83 59.68 -12.84
N PRO A 3 -22.03 59.40 -12.29
CA PRO A 3 -22.79 58.14 -12.17
C PRO A 3 -24.27 58.25 -12.58
N GLN A 4 -25.00 57.12 -12.59
CA GLN A 4 -26.43 57.14 -12.30
C GLN A 4 -26.78 56.12 -11.21
N LYS A 5 -27.34 56.68 -10.13
CA LYS A 5 -27.84 56.03 -8.92
C LYS A 5 -29.18 55.35 -9.22
N PHE A 6 -29.39 54.16 -8.65
CA PHE A 6 -30.72 53.72 -8.26
C PHE A 6 -30.65 53.17 -6.83
N SER A 7 -31.37 53.86 -5.95
CA SER A 7 -31.70 53.41 -4.60
C SER A 7 -33.19 53.08 -4.58
N LEU A 8 -33.55 51.93 -4.00
CA LEU A 8 -34.89 51.72 -3.46
C LEU A 8 -34.84 50.77 -2.26
N HIS A 9 -35.60 51.19 -1.26
CA HIS A 9 -35.66 50.76 0.13
C HIS A 9 -36.38 49.42 0.34
N GLN A 10 -35.80 48.61 1.24
CA GLN A 10 -36.41 47.95 2.42
C GLN A 10 -37.62 47.02 2.24
N SER A 11 -37.48 45.78 2.75
CA SER A 11 -38.34 45.30 3.85
C SER A 11 -37.68 44.16 4.62
N ARG A 12 -37.86 44.22 5.94
CA ARG A 12 -37.46 43.26 6.97
C ARG A 12 -38.25 41.95 6.84
N GLY A 13 -37.56 40.84 7.08
CA GLY A 13 -38.16 39.58 7.50
C GLY A 13 -37.15 38.82 8.35
N ASN A 14 -37.19 39.06 9.67
CA ASN A 14 -36.60 38.15 10.66
C ASN A 14 -37.33 36.81 10.55
N ASN A 15 -36.59 35.72 10.49
CA ASN A 15 -37.00 34.46 11.10
C ASN A 15 -35.73 33.69 11.50
N ASP A 16 -35.59 33.58 12.82
CA ASP A 16 -34.72 32.66 13.53
C ASP A 16 -34.97 31.22 13.06
N LEU A 17 -33.89 30.46 12.87
CA LEU A 17 -33.71 29.04 13.23
C LEU A 17 -32.35 28.56 12.69
N ASP A 18 -31.27 28.98 13.37
CA ASP A 18 -29.93 28.41 13.19
C ASP A 18 -29.88 27.01 13.84
N CYS A 19 -30.35 26.00 13.10
CA CYS A 19 -30.04 24.60 13.37
C CYS A 19 -28.76 24.19 12.60
N HIS A 20 -27.61 24.76 12.96
CA HIS A 20 -26.32 24.23 12.53
C HIS A 20 -25.80 23.19 13.54
N ALA A 21 -26.42 22.01 13.52
CA ALA A 21 -25.75 20.80 13.97
C ALA A 21 -24.60 20.53 12.98
N SER A 22 -23.39 20.95 13.36
CA SER A 22 -22.13 20.60 12.71
C SER A 22 -21.90 19.09 12.87
N ASP A 23 -22.63 18.30 12.10
CA ASP A 23 -22.41 16.87 11.92
C ASP A 23 -21.18 16.70 11.02
N ARG A 24 -20.00 16.98 11.59
CA ARG A 24 -18.71 16.71 10.96
C ARG A 24 -18.58 15.20 10.85
N SER A 25 -19.02 14.69 9.71
CA SER A 25 -18.76 13.32 9.30
C SER A 25 -17.25 13.06 9.37
N PRO A 26 -16.80 11.91 9.91
CA PRO A 26 -15.37 11.61 10.01
C PRO A 26 -14.78 11.58 8.60
N THR A 27 -14.00 12.60 8.24
CA THR A 27 -13.21 12.58 7.01
C THR A 27 -12.20 11.45 7.15
N PHE A 28 -12.23 10.49 6.22
CA PHE A 28 -11.22 9.43 6.17
C PHE A 28 -9.85 10.08 5.96
N ASN A 29 -9.06 10.17 7.03
CA ASN A 29 -7.74 10.74 6.98
C ASN A 29 -6.74 9.62 6.71
N VAL A 30 -6.28 9.51 5.46
CA VAL A 30 -5.29 8.52 5.00
C VAL A 30 -4.05 8.53 5.89
N THR A 31 -3.70 9.68 6.49
CA THR A 31 -2.56 9.79 7.41
C THR A 31 -2.77 9.07 8.74
N GLN A 32 -3.98 9.05 9.32
CA GLN A 32 -4.26 8.32 10.56
C GLN A 32 -4.18 6.80 10.39
N VAL A 33 -4.64 6.29 9.24
CA VAL A 33 -4.52 4.86 8.90
C VAL A 33 -3.05 4.49 8.65
N SER A 34 -2.28 5.43 8.09
CA SER A 34 -0.86 5.28 7.84
C SER A 34 -0.02 5.22 9.12
N ASP A 35 -0.38 5.94 10.18
CA ASP A 35 0.38 5.99 11.44
C ASP A 35 0.17 4.75 12.32
N ALA A 36 -0.98 4.08 12.20
CA ALA A 36 -1.22 2.77 12.83
C ALA A 36 -0.34 1.66 12.23
N PHE A 37 0.24 1.89 11.05
CA PHE A 37 1.11 0.98 10.33
C PHE A 37 2.57 1.46 10.41
N SER A 38 3.22 1.21 11.56
CA SER A 38 4.68 1.38 11.69
C SER A 38 5.33 0.13 12.29
N PRO A 39 5.46 -0.95 11.50
CA PRO A 39 6.29 -2.09 11.92
C PRO A 39 7.79 -1.71 12.02
N ILE A 40 8.16 -0.48 11.65
CA ILE A 40 9.53 0.03 11.61
C ILE A 40 10.25 -0.19 12.94
N ALA A 41 9.62 0.17 14.06
CA ALA A 41 10.24 0.01 15.38
C ALA A 41 10.48 -1.47 15.73
N GLU A 42 9.56 -2.35 15.33
CA GLU A 42 9.69 -3.80 15.52
C GLU A 42 10.78 -4.39 14.63
N ILE A 43 10.86 -3.95 13.37
CA ILE A 43 11.90 -4.32 12.40
C ILE A 43 13.27 -3.89 12.91
N GLN A 44 13.41 -2.63 13.34
CA GLN A 44 14.65 -2.11 13.93
C GLN A 44 15.06 -2.90 15.18
N ARG A 45 14.11 -3.23 16.06
CA ARG A 45 14.35 -4.07 17.23
C ARG A 45 14.82 -5.47 16.83
N MET A 46 14.17 -6.11 15.86
CA MET A 46 14.57 -7.44 15.38
C MET A 46 15.96 -7.43 14.75
N ILE A 47 16.29 -6.40 13.96
CA ILE A 47 17.63 -6.21 13.39
C ILE A 47 18.67 -6.11 14.51
N GLU A 48 18.39 -5.35 15.56
CA GLU A 48 19.31 -5.20 16.70
C GLU A 48 19.48 -6.51 17.49
N VAL A 49 18.42 -7.30 17.64
CA VAL A 49 18.48 -8.65 18.24
C VAL A 49 19.36 -9.57 17.38
N VAL A 50 19.16 -9.58 16.07
CA VAL A 50 20.00 -10.38 15.15
C VAL A 50 21.46 -9.94 15.22
N ARG A 51 21.71 -8.63 15.33
CA ARG A 51 23.06 -8.05 15.45
C ARG A 51 23.75 -8.42 16.75
N THR A 52 23.03 -8.40 17.87
CA THR A 52 23.59 -8.74 19.19
C THR A 52 23.76 -10.24 19.40
N SER A 53 22.97 -11.06 18.69
CA SER A 53 23.04 -12.52 18.74
C SER A 53 24.15 -13.12 17.88
N SER A 54 24.99 -12.28 17.25
CA SER A 54 26.05 -12.63 16.31
C SER A 54 27.25 -13.36 16.93
N SER A 55 27.00 -14.45 17.67
CA SER A 55 27.83 -15.62 17.44
C SER A 55 27.47 -16.13 16.05
N ILE A 56 28.45 -16.14 15.15
CA ILE A 56 28.35 -16.27 13.68
C ILE A 56 27.61 -17.54 13.18
N LEU A 57 27.13 -18.42 14.08
CA LEU A 57 26.74 -19.79 13.79
C LEU A 57 25.25 -20.14 13.90
N GLN A 58 24.39 -19.30 14.48
CA GLN A 58 22.96 -19.61 14.59
C GLN A 58 22.07 -18.47 14.09
N TYR A 59 21.97 -18.38 12.76
CA TYR A 59 20.89 -17.64 12.13
C TYR A 59 19.54 -18.29 12.47
N ASN A 60 18.68 -17.58 13.21
CA ASN A 60 17.38 -18.10 13.61
C ASN A 60 16.35 -17.88 12.49
N ILE A 61 16.16 -18.91 11.65
CA ILE A 61 15.18 -18.91 10.56
C ILE A 61 13.77 -18.55 11.06
N SER A 62 13.42 -18.94 12.29
CA SER A 62 12.12 -18.64 12.89
C SER A 62 11.86 -17.12 13.02
N GLU A 63 12.86 -16.35 13.43
CA GLU A 63 12.74 -14.90 13.58
C GLU A 63 12.55 -14.20 12.22
N THR A 64 13.22 -14.70 11.18
CA THR A 64 13.02 -14.21 9.81
C THR A 64 11.62 -14.50 9.30
N ILE A 65 11.10 -15.70 9.56
CA ILE A 65 9.73 -16.06 9.22
C ILE A 65 8.75 -15.11 9.92
N GLN A 66 8.94 -14.88 11.23
CA GLN A 66 8.08 -13.96 11.99
C GLN A 66 8.13 -12.52 11.46
N LEU A 67 9.31 -12.05 11.08
CA LEU A 67 9.47 -10.74 10.43
C LEU A 67 8.67 -10.68 9.12
N VAL A 68 8.81 -11.67 8.24
CA VAL A 68 8.09 -11.72 6.97
C VAL A 68 6.58 -11.78 7.21
N LEU A 69 6.11 -12.59 8.15
CA LEU A 69 4.70 -12.68 8.53
C LEU A 69 4.17 -11.34 9.08
N SER A 70 4.95 -10.63 9.90
CA SER A 70 4.58 -9.31 10.41
C SER A 70 4.39 -8.30 9.26
N VAL A 71 5.31 -8.29 8.29
CA VAL A 71 5.17 -7.44 7.08
C VAL A 71 3.95 -7.85 6.27
N CYS A 72 3.70 -9.15 6.07
CA CYS A 72 2.56 -9.66 5.31
C CYS A 72 1.22 -9.27 5.97
N ASN A 73 1.08 -9.49 7.27
CA ASN A 73 -0.09 -9.11 8.05
C ASN A 73 -0.31 -7.60 8.04
N GLY A 74 0.79 -6.85 8.05
CA GLY A 74 0.83 -5.43 7.85
C GLY A 74 0.22 -4.96 6.54
N VAL A 75 0.76 -5.47 5.44
CA VAL A 75 0.28 -5.19 4.08
C VAL A 75 -1.19 -5.60 3.92
N LYS A 76 -1.57 -6.79 4.39
CA LYS A 76 -2.95 -7.27 4.37
C LYS A 76 -3.88 -6.31 5.11
N SER A 77 -3.48 -5.88 6.30
CA SER A 77 -4.25 -4.92 7.12
C SER A 77 -4.39 -3.57 6.41
N PHE A 78 -3.30 -3.06 5.84
CA PHE A 78 -3.29 -1.81 5.08
C PHE A 78 -4.28 -1.83 3.91
N ILE A 79 -4.23 -2.87 3.06
CA ILE A 79 -5.16 -3.03 1.93
C ILE A 79 -6.61 -3.20 2.43
N SER A 80 -6.80 -3.99 3.49
CA SER A 80 -8.11 -4.27 4.08
C SER A 80 -8.79 -3.03 4.66
N LEU A 81 -8.03 -1.97 4.94
CA LEU A 81 -8.57 -0.70 5.41
C LEU A 81 -9.14 0.15 4.27
N ALA A 82 -8.73 -0.08 3.03
CA ALA A 82 -9.21 0.66 1.86
C ALA A 82 -10.72 0.47 1.65
N PRO A 83 -11.50 1.56 1.52
CA PRO A 83 -12.95 1.45 1.33
C PRO A 83 -13.32 0.62 0.10
N ASP A 84 -12.61 0.82 -1.01
CA ASP A 84 -12.81 0.08 -2.26
C ASP A 84 -12.57 -1.43 -2.12
N PHE A 85 -11.70 -1.84 -1.20
CA PHE A 85 -11.47 -3.26 -0.92
C PHE A 85 -12.65 -3.85 -0.15
N LYS A 86 -13.13 -3.14 0.87
CA LYS A 86 -14.23 -3.59 1.76
C LYS A 86 -15.56 -3.80 1.04
N ILE A 87 -15.81 -3.11 -0.07
CA ILE A 87 -17.04 -3.26 -0.87
C ILE A 87 -17.00 -4.49 -1.80
N LEU A 88 -15.83 -5.10 -1.99
CA LEU A 88 -15.71 -6.32 -2.79
C LEU A 88 -16.28 -7.51 -2.02
N THR A 89 -16.85 -8.47 -2.74
CA THR A 89 -17.21 -9.77 -2.17
C THR A 89 -15.96 -10.48 -1.67
N LEU A 90 -16.07 -11.33 -0.64
CA LEU A 90 -14.93 -12.08 -0.08
C LEU A 90 -14.10 -12.82 -1.16
N ALA A 91 -14.77 -13.49 -2.11
CA ALA A 91 -14.09 -14.14 -3.24
C ALA A 91 -13.25 -13.18 -4.10
N LYS A 92 -13.71 -11.93 -4.27
CA LYS A 92 -12.99 -10.90 -5.04
C LYS A 92 -11.87 -10.26 -4.23
N GLN A 93 -12.07 -10.06 -2.92
CA GLN A 93 -10.99 -9.64 -2.01
C GLN A 93 -9.85 -10.65 -2.03
N HIS A 94 -10.21 -11.94 -1.97
CA HIS A 94 -9.27 -13.04 -2.03
C HIS A 94 -8.48 -13.09 -3.34
N SER A 95 -9.19 -13.11 -4.48
CA SER A 95 -8.55 -13.11 -5.81
C SER A 95 -7.65 -11.88 -6.01
N LEU A 96 -8.09 -10.69 -5.57
CA LEU A 96 -7.27 -9.48 -5.66
C LEU A 96 -5.97 -9.61 -4.84
N LEU A 97 -6.07 -10.07 -3.59
CA LEU A 97 -4.90 -10.29 -2.75
C LEU A 97 -3.98 -11.34 -3.36
N GLN A 98 -4.47 -12.52 -3.74
CA GLN A 98 -3.63 -13.56 -4.34
C GLN A 98 -2.81 -13.04 -5.54
N ARG A 99 -3.42 -12.22 -6.40
CA ARG A 99 -2.78 -11.66 -7.60
C ARG A 99 -1.71 -10.61 -7.30
N THR A 100 -1.94 -9.78 -6.29
CA THR A 100 -1.13 -8.57 -6.04
C THR A 100 -0.25 -8.66 -4.81
N LEU A 101 -0.47 -9.63 -3.93
CA LEU A 101 0.17 -9.75 -2.62
C LEU A 101 1.69 -9.77 -2.73
N VAL A 102 2.26 -10.59 -3.63
CA VAL A 102 3.72 -10.69 -3.77
C VAL A 102 4.32 -9.34 -4.13
N THR A 103 3.71 -8.66 -5.08
CA THR A 103 4.12 -7.35 -5.51
C THR A 103 4.07 -6.32 -4.38
N ILE A 104 2.96 -6.28 -3.64
CA ILE A 104 2.78 -5.32 -2.55
C ILE A 104 3.68 -5.67 -1.38
N LEU A 105 3.91 -6.96 -1.13
CA LEU A 105 4.82 -7.44 -0.10
C LEU A 105 6.26 -7.02 -0.41
N CYS A 106 6.72 -7.26 -1.64
CA CYS A 106 8.07 -6.86 -2.05
C CYS A 106 8.21 -5.34 -2.08
N GLY A 107 7.26 -4.61 -2.65
CA GLY A 107 7.29 -3.15 -2.67
C GLY A 107 7.19 -2.51 -1.28
N GLY A 108 6.33 -3.05 -0.43
CA GLY A 108 6.20 -2.67 0.97
C GLY A 108 7.47 -2.96 1.76
N SER A 109 8.09 -4.13 1.52
CA SER A 109 9.38 -4.48 2.12
C SER A 109 10.45 -3.47 1.72
N VAL A 110 10.57 -3.11 0.44
CA VAL A 110 11.53 -2.08 0.00
C VAL A 110 11.31 -0.74 0.73
N GLY A 111 10.05 -0.31 0.88
CA GLY A 111 9.74 0.90 1.66
C GLY A 111 10.17 0.79 3.12
N LEU A 112 9.92 -0.36 3.76
CA LEU A 112 10.35 -0.60 5.15
C LEU A 112 11.86 -0.70 5.30
N LEU A 113 12.55 -1.32 4.34
CA LEU A 113 14.02 -1.40 4.32
C LEU A 113 14.62 0.01 4.15
N GLN A 114 14.00 0.88 3.34
CA GLN A 114 14.38 2.28 3.22
C GLN A 114 14.20 3.04 4.54
N GLU A 115 13.01 2.97 5.15
CA GLU A 115 12.72 3.72 6.38
C GLU A 115 13.51 3.22 7.60
N SER A 116 13.83 1.92 7.63
CA SER A 116 14.64 1.35 8.71
C SER A 116 16.12 1.69 8.63
N GLY A 117 16.61 2.18 7.48
CA GLY A 117 18.04 2.41 7.25
C GLY A 117 18.86 1.12 7.26
N ILE A 118 18.23 -0.02 6.96
CA ILE A 118 18.90 -1.32 7.09
C ILE A 118 20.12 -1.43 6.17
N PHE A 119 20.05 -0.88 4.96
CA PHE A 119 21.15 -0.90 3.99
C PHE A 119 22.20 0.18 4.24
N ASP A 120 22.08 1.01 5.28
CA ASP A 120 23.10 1.99 5.64
C ASP A 120 24.36 1.33 6.22
N LYS A 121 24.31 0.02 6.50
CA LYS A 121 25.41 -0.79 7.04
C LYS A 121 25.68 -1.99 6.15
N ASP A 122 26.93 -2.14 5.71
CA ASP A 122 27.39 -3.25 4.85
C ASP A 122 27.10 -4.65 5.46
N GLU A 123 27.13 -4.76 6.79
CA GLU A 123 26.82 -6.00 7.53
C GLU A 123 25.41 -6.53 7.23
N ASN A 124 24.45 -5.64 7.04
CA ASN A 124 23.06 -6.00 6.77
C ASN A 124 22.85 -6.44 5.32
N GLU A 125 23.60 -5.88 4.37
CA GLU A 125 23.61 -6.36 2.99
C GLU A 125 24.13 -7.81 2.92
N LEU A 126 25.16 -8.13 3.73
CA LEU A 126 25.66 -9.50 3.86
C LEU A 126 24.59 -10.46 4.39
N LEU A 127 23.81 -10.04 5.39
CA LEU A 127 22.71 -10.83 5.94
C LEU A 127 21.66 -11.13 4.86
N PHE A 128 21.24 -10.10 4.12
CA PHE A 128 20.26 -10.24 3.04
C PHE A 128 20.78 -11.16 1.92
N SER A 129 22.07 -11.03 1.60
CA SER A 129 22.76 -11.86 0.61
C SER A 129 22.78 -13.35 0.97
N ARG A 130 22.82 -13.70 2.26
CA ARG A 130 22.78 -15.11 2.71
C ARG A 130 21.42 -15.75 2.49
N ILE A 131 20.34 -14.98 2.57
CA ILE A 131 18.96 -15.48 2.45
C ILE A 131 18.54 -15.55 0.98
N TYR A 132 18.79 -14.45 0.26
CA TYR A 132 18.24 -14.25 -1.08
C TYR A 132 19.29 -14.35 -2.19
N GLY A 133 20.57 -14.44 -1.84
CA GLY A 133 21.67 -14.38 -2.79
C GLY A 133 22.18 -12.96 -3.00
N THR A 134 23.46 -12.84 -3.37
CA THR A 134 24.14 -11.55 -3.55
C THR A 134 23.50 -10.69 -4.64
N GLY A 135 23.09 -11.28 -5.76
CA GLY A 135 22.46 -10.55 -6.86
C GLY A 135 21.15 -9.87 -6.45
N VAL A 136 20.29 -10.57 -5.70
CA VAL A 136 19.04 -10.02 -5.18
C VAL A 136 19.31 -8.95 -4.13
N ALA A 137 20.25 -9.19 -3.22
CA ALA A 137 20.59 -8.21 -2.18
C ALA A 137 21.12 -6.90 -2.78
N GLN A 138 22.01 -6.98 -3.77
CA GLN A 138 22.55 -5.81 -4.47
C GLN A 138 21.46 -5.05 -5.23
N GLN A 139 20.57 -5.76 -5.92
CA GLN A 139 19.44 -5.13 -6.61
C GLN A 139 18.47 -4.47 -5.62
N ALA A 140 18.16 -5.12 -4.50
CA ALA A 140 17.31 -4.56 -3.45
C ALA A 140 17.94 -3.29 -2.84
N ASN A 141 19.22 -3.33 -2.50
CA ASN A 141 19.96 -2.16 -2.01
C ASN A 141 19.91 -1.01 -3.04
N TYR A 142 20.18 -1.32 -4.31
CA TYR A 142 20.10 -0.34 -5.40
C TYR A 142 18.71 0.31 -5.52
N ILE A 143 17.63 -0.45 -5.41
CA ILE A 143 16.26 0.08 -5.44
C ILE A 143 16.01 0.96 -4.23
N VAL A 144 16.39 0.52 -3.02
CA VAL A 144 16.20 1.26 -1.76
C VAL A 144 16.91 2.61 -1.79
N GLN A 145 18.18 2.66 -2.20
CA GLN A 145 18.96 3.89 -2.30
C GLN A 145 18.34 4.90 -3.28
N ARG A 146 17.64 4.41 -4.30
CA ARG A 146 16.97 5.24 -5.30
C ARG A 146 15.54 5.62 -4.93
N LEU A 147 14.93 4.96 -3.94
CA LEU A 147 13.52 5.16 -3.60
C LEU A 147 13.24 6.62 -3.25
N ASN A 148 14.10 7.27 -2.45
CA ASN A 148 14.13 8.69 -2.09
C ASN A 148 12.78 9.45 -2.19
N CYS A 149 11.74 8.83 -1.67
CA CYS A 149 10.39 9.35 -1.57
C CYS A 149 9.96 9.21 -0.11
N ASP A 150 8.99 10.02 0.31
CA ASP A 150 8.36 9.82 1.61
C ASP A 150 7.48 8.55 1.62
N SER A 151 7.15 8.05 2.81
CA SER A 151 6.30 6.88 2.95
C SER A 151 4.85 7.08 2.52
N ILE A 152 4.35 8.30 2.44
CA ILE A 152 2.99 8.57 1.93
C ILE A 152 2.94 8.23 0.44
N LEU A 153 3.93 8.67 -0.34
CA LEU A 153 4.05 8.32 -1.76
C LEU A 153 4.16 6.81 -1.97
N ILE A 154 4.97 6.13 -1.15
CA ILE A 154 5.13 4.68 -1.21
C ILE A 154 3.79 3.99 -0.92
N LYS A 155 3.10 4.37 0.16
CA LYS A 155 1.78 3.82 0.53
C LYS A 155 0.74 4.05 -0.57
N LEU A 156 0.69 5.25 -1.15
CA LEU A 156 -0.21 5.57 -2.27
C LEU A 156 0.13 4.79 -3.54
N MET A 157 1.41 4.52 -3.80
CA MET A 157 1.82 3.67 -4.91
C MET A 157 1.45 2.20 -4.66
N LEU A 158 1.65 1.69 -3.45
CA LEU A 158 1.30 0.32 -3.08
C LEU A 158 -0.20 0.07 -3.19
N ILE A 159 -1.05 1.00 -2.73
CA ILE A 159 -2.50 0.85 -2.89
C ILE A 159 -2.90 0.92 -4.37
N THR A 160 -2.28 1.79 -5.16
CA THR A 160 -2.48 1.84 -6.62
C THR A 160 -2.17 0.50 -7.29
N VAL A 161 -1.06 -0.13 -6.90
CA VAL A 161 -0.66 -1.45 -7.40
C VAL A 161 -1.61 -2.54 -6.91
N ALA A 162 -2.12 -2.45 -5.67
CA ALA A 162 -3.07 -3.41 -5.11
C ALA A 162 -4.38 -3.51 -5.89
N PHE A 163 -4.84 -2.38 -6.46
CA PHE A 163 -6.03 -2.36 -7.31
C PHE A 163 -5.71 -2.58 -8.80
N SER A 164 -4.46 -2.85 -9.16
CA SER A 164 -4.06 -3.10 -10.54
C SER A 164 -4.38 -4.52 -10.96
N THR A 165 -5.52 -4.68 -11.62
CA THR A 165 -6.03 -5.97 -12.13
C THR A 165 -5.10 -6.67 -13.13
N ASN A 166 -4.23 -5.90 -13.80
CA ASN A 166 -3.31 -6.38 -14.83
C ASN A 166 -1.87 -6.62 -14.33
N CYS A 167 -1.58 -6.32 -13.06
CA CYS A 167 -0.23 -6.49 -12.49
C CYS A 167 -0.10 -7.77 -11.66
N TYR A 168 -0.72 -8.87 -12.12
CA TYR A 168 -0.52 -10.17 -11.47
C TYR A 168 0.88 -10.70 -11.82
N MET A 169 1.62 -11.12 -10.81
CA MET A 169 2.96 -11.71 -10.98
C MET A 169 2.94 -13.23 -11.01
N ILE A 170 1.98 -13.83 -10.31
CA ILE A 170 1.84 -15.27 -10.15
C ILE A 170 0.40 -15.63 -10.48
N ASP A 171 0.25 -16.59 -11.39
CA ASP A 171 -1.03 -17.25 -11.66
C ASP A 171 -1.08 -18.56 -10.89
N TYR A 172 -1.61 -18.52 -9.67
CA TYR A 172 -1.68 -19.69 -8.77
C TYR A 172 -2.62 -20.79 -9.29
N HIS A 173 -3.56 -20.49 -10.18
CA HIS A 173 -4.63 -21.41 -10.54
C HIS A 173 -4.72 -21.74 -12.03
N GLY A 174 -3.98 -21.06 -12.92
CA GLY A 174 -4.01 -21.32 -14.36
C GLY A 174 -5.38 -21.02 -15.00
N ASN A 175 -6.29 -20.37 -14.27
CA ASN A 175 -7.71 -20.24 -14.58
C ASN A 175 -8.12 -18.75 -14.71
N ILE A 176 -7.22 -17.92 -15.22
CA ILE A 176 -7.45 -16.49 -15.43
C ILE A 176 -8.74 -16.26 -16.25
N ASP A 177 -9.02 -17.12 -17.23
CA ASP A 177 -10.15 -17.01 -18.15
C ASP A 177 -11.53 -17.13 -17.48
N GLN A 178 -11.62 -17.66 -16.26
CA GLN A 178 -12.88 -17.82 -15.51
C GLN A 178 -13.02 -16.85 -14.33
N ASP A 179 -12.09 -15.92 -14.13
CA ASP A 179 -12.11 -15.08 -12.95
C ASP A 179 -13.18 -13.98 -13.05
N SER A 180 -14.20 -14.08 -12.18
CA SER A 180 -15.24 -13.06 -11.99
C SER A 180 -14.69 -11.65 -11.67
N LEU A 181 -13.44 -11.56 -11.23
CA LEU A 181 -12.73 -10.31 -11.00
C LEU A 181 -12.42 -9.59 -12.32
N LEU A 182 -12.13 -10.32 -13.40
CA LEU A 182 -11.94 -9.76 -14.75
C LEU A 182 -13.26 -9.24 -15.35
N LEU A 183 -14.41 -9.81 -14.97
CA LEU A 183 -15.72 -9.22 -15.30
C LEU A 183 -16.02 -7.96 -14.46
N GLY A 184 -15.41 -7.83 -13.28
CA GLY A 184 -15.55 -6.67 -12.39
C GLY A 184 -14.54 -5.54 -12.63
N THR A 185 -13.69 -5.67 -13.65
CA THR A 185 -12.52 -4.82 -13.93
C THR A 185 -12.81 -3.33 -13.92
N PHE A 186 -14.00 -2.90 -14.37
CA PHE A 186 -14.35 -1.47 -14.41
C PHE A 186 -14.29 -0.80 -13.03
N ARG A 187 -14.75 -1.49 -11.97
CA ARG A 187 -14.71 -0.92 -10.60
C ARG A 187 -13.28 -0.84 -10.07
N LEU A 188 -12.49 -1.88 -10.27
CA LEU A 188 -11.10 -1.93 -9.80
C LEU A 188 -10.22 -0.91 -10.54
N LEU A 189 -10.42 -0.76 -11.86
CA LEU A 189 -9.79 0.32 -12.63
C LEU A 189 -10.24 1.71 -12.16
N GLY A 190 -11.52 1.87 -11.81
CA GLY A 190 -12.03 3.10 -11.20
C GLY A 190 -11.30 3.45 -9.90
N SER A 191 -11.18 2.48 -8.98
CA SER A 191 -10.45 2.65 -7.72
C SER A 191 -8.96 2.94 -7.98
N GLN A 192 -8.32 2.19 -8.87
CA GLN A 192 -6.93 2.42 -9.25
C GLN A 192 -6.71 3.84 -9.79
N ASN A 193 -7.56 4.31 -10.70
CA ASN A 193 -7.46 5.66 -11.26
C ASN A 193 -7.65 6.74 -10.18
N ALA A 194 -8.58 6.52 -9.24
CA ALA A 194 -8.75 7.42 -8.11
C ALA A 194 -7.48 7.49 -7.24
N TYR A 195 -6.84 6.36 -6.94
CA TYR A 195 -5.59 6.36 -6.18
C TYR A 195 -4.41 6.98 -6.95
N ILE A 196 -4.33 6.78 -8.27
CA ILE A 196 -3.36 7.46 -9.14
C ILE A 196 -3.56 8.98 -9.08
N GLU A 197 -4.81 9.43 -9.14
CA GLU A 197 -5.11 10.85 -9.07
C GLU A 197 -4.74 11.44 -7.71
N ILE A 198 -5.01 10.74 -6.61
CA ILE A 198 -4.59 11.15 -5.26
C ILE A 198 -3.05 11.23 -5.18
N LEU A 199 -2.35 10.19 -5.67
CA LEU A 199 -0.88 10.16 -5.73
C LEU A 199 -0.32 11.34 -6.53
N TRP A 200 -0.92 11.63 -7.68
CA TRP A 200 -0.52 12.74 -8.55
C TRP A 200 -0.77 14.10 -7.89
N ARG A 201 -1.98 14.33 -7.37
CA ARG A 201 -2.35 15.57 -6.66
C ARG A 201 -1.46 15.80 -5.44
N TYR A 202 -1.19 14.76 -4.65
CA TYR A 202 -0.25 14.83 -3.52
C TYR A 202 1.15 15.25 -3.97
N SER A 203 1.67 14.61 -5.02
CA SER A 203 2.98 14.92 -5.57
C SER A 203 3.08 16.37 -6.05
N MET A 204 2.08 16.85 -6.80
CA MET A 204 2.04 18.24 -7.27
C MET A 204 1.95 19.24 -6.12
N HIS A 205 1.11 18.97 -5.12
CA HIS A 205 0.93 19.86 -3.97
C HIS A 205 2.21 19.97 -3.14
N LYS A 206 2.92 18.85 -2.91
CA LYS A 206 4.11 18.82 -2.04
C LYS A 206 5.39 19.27 -2.73
N TYR A 207 5.58 18.93 -4.01
CA TYR A 207 6.86 19.12 -4.70
C TYR A 207 6.81 20.12 -5.87
N GLY A 208 5.61 20.56 -6.27
CA GLY A 208 5.40 21.35 -7.48
C GLY A 208 5.48 20.51 -8.76
N PHE A 209 4.96 21.06 -9.87
CA PHE A 209 4.74 20.31 -11.10
C PHE A 209 5.98 19.59 -11.66
N ASN A 210 7.10 20.29 -11.85
CA ASN A 210 8.30 19.73 -12.47
C ASN A 210 8.90 18.57 -11.65
N HIS A 211 9.00 18.73 -10.33
CA HIS A 211 9.50 17.67 -9.46
C HIS A 211 8.49 16.53 -9.31
N ALA A 212 7.19 16.83 -9.30
CA ALA A 212 6.15 15.81 -9.26
C ALA A 212 6.23 14.86 -10.47
N VAL A 213 6.44 15.38 -11.68
CA VAL A 213 6.66 14.54 -12.89
C VAL A 213 7.85 13.60 -12.70
N GLN A 214 8.97 14.12 -12.17
CA GLN A 214 10.18 13.32 -11.94
C GLN A 214 9.96 12.25 -10.87
N ILE A 215 9.32 12.59 -9.75
CA ILE A 215 9.00 11.67 -8.66
C ILE A 215 8.07 10.57 -9.15
N PHE A 216 6.99 10.95 -9.85
CA PHE A 216 6.02 9.99 -10.37
C PHE A 216 6.67 9.00 -11.36
N SER A 217 7.52 9.51 -12.26
CA SER A 217 8.28 8.66 -13.20
C SER A 217 9.24 7.72 -12.48
N LYS A 218 9.92 8.20 -11.42
CA LYS A 218 10.80 7.38 -10.59
C LYS A 218 10.03 6.28 -9.85
N LEU A 219 8.88 6.59 -9.27
CA LEU A 219 8.00 5.62 -8.60
C LEU A 219 7.55 4.51 -9.55
N ILE A 220 7.13 4.86 -10.77
CA ILE A 220 6.79 3.86 -11.81
C ILE A 220 8.00 2.97 -12.10
N LYS A 221 9.18 3.55 -12.36
CA LYS A 221 10.38 2.77 -12.65
C LYS A 221 10.76 1.84 -11.49
N GLN A 222 10.68 2.32 -10.25
CA GLN A 222 10.98 1.52 -9.05
C GLN A 222 10.02 0.35 -8.90
N ILE A 223 8.73 0.56 -9.12
CA ILE A 223 7.74 -0.53 -9.11
C ILE A 223 8.04 -1.56 -10.20
N LEU A 224 8.43 -1.15 -11.40
CA LEU A 224 8.84 -2.08 -12.46
C LEU A 224 10.10 -2.85 -12.09
N ASP A 225 11.07 -2.21 -11.41
CA ASP A 225 12.27 -2.88 -10.91
C ASP A 225 11.94 -3.89 -9.81
N ILE A 226 11.00 -3.53 -8.91
CA ILE A 226 10.45 -4.43 -7.91
C ILE A 226 9.77 -5.63 -8.59
N PHE A 227 9.03 -5.44 -9.67
CA PHE A 227 8.42 -6.56 -10.41
C PHE A 227 9.51 -7.47 -10.98
N SER A 228 10.55 -6.90 -11.57
CA SER A 228 11.64 -7.68 -12.16
C SER A 228 12.35 -8.54 -11.12
N ILE A 229 12.73 -7.96 -9.98
CA ILE A 229 13.44 -8.68 -8.91
C ILE A 229 12.53 -9.72 -8.25
N SER A 230 11.26 -9.38 -7.98
CA SER A 230 10.30 -10.30 -7.36
C SER A 230 9.98 -11.50 -8.26
N MET A 231 9.92 -11.34 -9.58
CA MET A 231 9.77 -12.48 -10.51
C MET A 231 10.99 -13.41 -10.44
N GLY A 232 12.20 -12.85 -10.44
CA GLY A 232 13.43 -13.64 -10.32
C GLY A 232 13.48 -14.38 -8.98
N MET A 233 13.22 -13.67 -7.88
CA MET A 233 13.16 -14.27 -6.54
C MET A 233 12.13 -15.40 -6.47
N HIS A 234 10.93 -15.19 -6.99
CA HIS A 234 9.89 -16.22 -6.97
C HIS A 234 10.26 -17.43 -7.84
N LYS A 235 10.97 -17.27 -8.96
CA LYS A 235 11.39 -18.40 -9.80
C LYS A 235 12.55 -19.19 -9.18
N ASP A 236 13.53 -18.50 -8.61
CA ASP A 236 14.83 -19.09 -8.31
C ASP A 236 15.05 -19.34 -6.80
N ASN A 237 14.23 -18.78 -5.91
CA ASN A 237 14.39 -18.89 -4.47
C ASN A 237 13.28 -19.71 -3.80
N ARG A 238 13.57 -20.98 -3.48
CA ARG A 238 12.63 -21.90 -2.84
C ARG A 238 12.17 -21.47 -1.45
N ILE A 239 13.04 -20.79 -0.67
CA ILE A 239 12.65 -20.27 0.66
C ILE A 239 11.58 -19.19 0.49
N HIS A 240 11.78 -18.28 -0.47
CA HIS A 240 10.82 -17.24 -0.79
C HIS A 240 9.48 -17.82 -1.27
N GLN A 241 9.50 -18.84 -2.13
CA GLN A 241 8.29 -19.56 -2.56
C GLN A 241 7.52 -20.13 -1.36
N ILE A 242 8.19 -20.91 -0.49
CA ILE A 242 7.55 -21.52 0.69
C ILE A 242 6.92 -20.46 1.61
N LEU A 243 7.63 -19.35 1.84
CA LEU A 243 7.12 -18.24 2.65
C LEU A 243 5.87 -17.61 2.02
N LEU A 244 5.89 -17.38 0.70
CA LEU A 244 4.76 -16.80 -0.01
C LEU A 244 3.55 -17.74 -0.02
N ASP A 245 3.78 -19.03 -0.27
CA ASP A 245 2.73 -20.04 -0.31
C ASP A 245 2.06 -20.18 1.06
N ASP A 246 2.83 -20.19 2.15
CA ASP A 246 2.30 -20.22 3.51
C ASP A 246 1.46 -18.98 3.83
N VAL A 247 1.92 -17.79 3.42
CA VAL A 247 1.15 -16.55 3.60
C VAL A 247 -0.15 -16.58 2.79
N VAL A 248 -0.10 -17.04 1.54
CA VAL A 248 -1.30 -17.18 0.69
C VAL A 248 -2.29 -18.17 1.32
N GLN A 249 -1.81 -19.31 1.83
CA GLN A 249 -2.64 -20.29 2.51
C GLN A 249 -3.28 -19.74 3.80
N GLN A 250 -2.54 -18.94 4.57
CA GLN A 250 -3.10 -18.27 5.76
C GLN A 250 -4.18 -17.23 5.39
N ILE A 251 -4.12 -16.63 4.20
CA ILE A 251 -5.17 -15.75 3.70
C ILE A 251 -6.45 -16.54 3.36
N GLU A 252 -6.32 -17.74 2.81
CA GLU A 252 -7.46 -18.64 2.50
C GLU A 252 -8.19 -19.10 3.77
N VAL A 253 -7.45 -19.38 4.84
CA VAL A 253 -8.00 -20.01 6.06
C VAL A 253 -8.71 -19.01 6.98
N CYS A 254 -8.47 -17.70 6.86
CA CYS A 254 -9.00 -16.70 7.77
C CYS A 254 -10.40 -16.20 7.30
N PRO A 255 -11.52 -16.71 7.85
CA PRO A 255 -12.84 -16.27 7.44
C PRO A 255 -13.09 -14.89 8.05
N ALA A 256 -13.52 -13.93 7.22
CA ALA A 256 -13.85 -12.60 7.71
C ALA A 256 -14.97 -12.69 8.78
N SER A 257 -14.73 -12.04 9.91
CA SER A 257 -15.74 -11.83 10.95
C SER A 257 -16.92 -11.00 10.41
N ASP A 258 -18.12 -11.48 10.77
CA ASP A 258 -19.50 -11.04 10.49
C ASP A 258 -19.74 -9.75 9.65
N ASP A 259 -20.31 -9.95 8.45
CA ASP A 259 -20.53 -8.95 7.39
C ASP A 259 -21.66 -7.92 7.67
N ARG A 260 -22.43 -8.06 8.76
CA ARG A 260 -23.70 -7.30 8.94
C ARG A 260 -23.56 -5.80 9.22
N THR A 261 -22.38 -5.31 9.61
CA THR A 261 -22.21 -3.91 10.06
C THR A 261 -21.73 -2.95 8.95
N ARG A 262 -21.39 -3.44 7.75
CA ARG A 262 -20.53 -2.72 6.80
C ARG A 262 -21.24 -1.78 5.81
N LEU A 263 -22.55 -1.94 5.59
CA LEU A 263 -23.26 -1.34 4.44
C LEU A 263 -23.91 0.04 4.67
N SER A 264 -24.09 0.51 5.92
CA SER A 264 -24.88 1.72 6.19
C SER A 264 -24.10 3.05 6.14
N PHE A 265 -22.76 3.04 6.17
CA PHE A 265 -21.96 4.24 6.39
C PHE A 265 -21.64 5.07 5.13
N TRP A 266 -21.55 4.44 3.95
CA TRP A 266 -20.84 5.02 2.80
C TRP A 266 -21.68 5.72 1.72
N ARG A 267 -23.02 5.74 1.82
CA ARG A 267 -23.84 6.52 0.87
C ARG A 267 -23.66 8.04 1.01
N LYS A 268 -22.92 8.55 2.00
CA LYS A 268 -22.87 9.99 2.32
C LYS A 268 -21.57 10.73 1.91
N GLN A 269 -20.47 10.08 1.53
CA GLN A 269 -19.17 10.77 1.37
C GLN A 269 -18.75 11.15 -0.06
N LEU A 270 -19.49 10.75 -1.10
CA LEU A 270 -19.07 10.98 -2.49
C LEU A 270 -19.44 12.35 -3.09
N TRP A 271 -19.76 13.35 -2.26
CA TRP A 271 -20.22 14.68 -2.72
C TRP A 271 -19.23 15.84 -2.52
N PHE A 272 -18.02 15.63 -1.99
CA PHE A 272 -17.09 16.74 -1.71
C PHE A 272 -15.61 16.40 -2.01
N LEU A 273 -15.32 16.10 -3.26
CA LEU A 273 -14.02 16.29 -3.92
C LEU A 273 -14.25 16.98 -5.27
#